data_AF-A3JQK0-F1
#
_entry.id   AF-A3JQK0-F1
#
_cell.length_a   1.000
_cell.length_b   1.000
_cell.length_c   1.000
_cell.angle_alpha   90.00
_cell.angle_beta   90.00
_cell.angle_gamma   90.00
#
_symmetry.space_group_name_H-M   'P 1'
#
loop_
_entity.id
_entity.type
_entity.pdbx_description
1 polymer ?
#
loop_
_entity_poly.entity_id
_entity_poly.type
_entity_poly.pdbx_seq_one_letter_code
_entity_poly.pdbx_strand_id
1 'polypeptide(L)'
;MKFGGKGKAKDKTTVHYNPRITMTGIPIEAYDYVVNGKPALDWVMERQCVKTDKASGITNDANRYAIETVGNPAYPLDLFQRVITVSLETMKIVNGLPKLDID
;
A
#
# COMPACT_ATOMS: atom_id res chain seq x y z
N MET A 1 -8.55 -0.89 3.66
CA MET A 1 -8.44 -0.14 2.40
C MET A 1 -8.97 -0.98 1.24
N LYS A 2 -9.60 -0.39 0.22
CA LYS A 2 -10.07 -1.07 -0.99
C LYS A 2 -9.95 -0.17 -2.21
N PHE A 3 -9.59 -0.72 -3.37
CA PHE A 3 -9.63 0.02 -4.63
C PHE A 3 -11.05 0.47 -4.97
N GLY A 4 -11.13 1.59 -5.70
CA GLY A 4 -12.33 2.02 -6.38
C GLY A 4 -12.73 1.08 -7.52
N GLY A 5 -13.79 1.46 -8.24
CA GLY A 5 -14.35 0.67 -9.33
C GLY A 5 -15.24 -0.49 -8.85
N LYS A 6 -15.73 -1.30 -9.81
CA LYS A 6 -16.72 -2.37 -9.57
C LYS A 6 -16.23 -3.71 -10.12
N GLY A 7 -16.44 -4.79 -9.36
CA GLY A 7 -16.10 -6.13 -9.78
C GLY A 7 -14.62 -6.30 -10.13
N LYS A 8 -14.34 -6.81 -11.33
CA LYS A 8 -12.99 -7.00 -11.90
C LYS A 8 -12.37 -5.70 -12.43
N ALA A 9 -13.18 -4.68 -12.73
CA ALA A 9 -12.69 -3.38 -13.17
C ALA A 9 -12.31 -2.53 -11.94
N LYS A 10 -11.11 -2.77 -11.42
CA LYS A 10 -10.56 -2.01 -10.30
C LYS A 10 -9.98 -0.69 -10.79
N ASP A 11 -10.39 0.41 -10.17
CA ASP A 11 -9.76 1.70 -10.34
C ASP A 11 -8.63 1.86 -9.32
N LYS A 12 -7.39 1.80 -9.80
CA LYS A 12 -6.18 1.94 -8.97
C LYS A 12 -5.81 3.41 -8.68
N THR A 13 -6.46 4.37 -9.35
CA THR A 13 -6.27 5.80 -9.04
C THR A 13 -7.02 6.22 -7.78
N THR A 14 -7.95 5.38 -7.32
CA THR A 14 -8.80 5.62 -6.15
C THR A 14 -8.67 4.50 -5.12
N VAL A 15 -8.42 4.88 -3.86
CA VAL A 15 -8.42 3.95 -2.72
C VAL A 15 -9.34 4.48 -1.62
N HIS A 16 -10.36 3.69 -1.29
CA HIS A 16 -11.19 3.90 -0.11
C HIS A 16 -10.44 3.39 1.12
N TYR A 17 -9.92 4.30 1.94
CA TYR A 17 -9.23 3.95 3.18
C TYR A 17 -10.23 3.36 4.18
N ASN A 18 -11.31 4.10 4.43
CA ASN A 18 -12.44 3.74 5.28
C ASN A 18 -13.73 4.45 4.77
N PRO A 19 -14.90 4.33 5.44
CA PRO A 19 -16.14 4.98 4.99
C PRO A 19 -16.12 6.52 4.93
N ARG A 20 -15.12 7.18 5.52
CA ARG A 20 -15.01 8.64 5.63
C ARG A 20 -13.87 9.22 4.81
N ILE A 21 -12.86 8.42 4.47
CA ILE A 21 -11.62 8.87 3.83
C ILE A 21 -11.39 8.08 2.54
N THR A 22 -11.27 8.80 1.43
CA THR A 22 -10.92 8.27 0.11
C THR A 22 -9.75 9.06 -0.43
N MET A 23 -8.73 8.34 -0.91
CA MET A 23 -7.59 8.91 -1.64
C MET A 23 -7.86 8.80 -3.13
N THR A 24 -7.62 9.86 -3.88
CA THR A 24 -7.82 9.93 -5.34
C THR A 24 -6.57 10.48 -6.01
N GLY A 25 -6.43 10.27 -7.32
CA GLY A 25 -5.29 10.78 -8.09
C GLY A 25 -3.99 10.02 -7.82
N ILE A 26 -4.06 8.77 -7.38
CA ILE A 26 -2.87 7.93 -7.19
C ILE A 26 -2.29 7.61 -8.57
N PRO A 27 -1.02 7.96 -8.86
CA PRO A 27 -0.37 7.64 -10.13
C PRO A 27 -0.31 6.12 -10.35
N ILE A 28 -0.63 5.66 -11.56
CA ILE A 28 -0.67 4.22 -11.86
C ILE A 28 0.74 3.61 -11.81
N GLU A 29 1.76 4.41 -12.15
CA GLU A 29 3.17 3.99 -12.13
C GLU A 29 3.64 3.65 -10.70
N ALA A 30 2.97 4.15 -9.66
CA ALA A 30 3.28 3.81 -8.29
C ALA A 30 3.09 2.31 -7.98
N TYR A 31 2.30 1.59 -8.80
CA TYR A 31 2.09 0.15 -8.66
C TYR A 31 3.16 -0.69 -9.39
N ASP A 32 4.05 -0.08 -10.17
CA ASP A 32 5.10 -0.80 -10.91
C ASP A 32 6.22 -1.27 -9.99
N TYR A 33 6.39 -0.64 -8.82
CA TYR A 33 7.31 -1.12 -7.81
C TYR A 33 6.77 -2.39 -7.13
N VAL A 34 7.24 -3.53 -7.62
CA VAL A 34 6.85 -4.88 -7.18
C VAL A 34 7.90 -5.48 -6.26
N VAL A 35 7.45 -5.96 -5.09
CA VAL A 35 8.28 -6.67 -4.11
C VAL A 35 7.62 -8.01 -3.80
N ASN A 36 8.37 -9.10 -3.96
CA ASN A 36 7.88 -10.46 -3.71
C ASN A 36 6.57 -10.78 -4.49
N GLY A 37 6.54 -10.43 -5.78
CA GLY A 37 5.44 -10.74 -6.70
C GLY A 37 4.18 -9.88 -6.55
N LYS A 38 4.21 -8.82 -5.72
CA LYS A 38 3.07 -7.91 -5.50
C LYS A 38 3.52 -6.44 -5.42
N PRO A 39 2.73 -5.47 -5.92
CA PRO A 39 3.02 -4.06 -5.73
C PRO A 39 3.20 -3.69 -4.26
N ALA A 40 4.14 -2.80 -3.95
CA ALA A 40 4.37 -2.36 -2.57
C ALA A 40 3.11 -1.77 -1.91
N LEU A 41 2.27 -1.06 -2.67
CA LEU A 41 1.00 -0.49 -2.19
C LEU A 41 0.01 -1.59 -1.78
N ASP A 42 -0.08 -2.67 -2.55
CA ASP A 42 -0.97 -3.80 -2.27
C ASP A 42 -0.56 -4.49 -0.96
N TRP A 43 0.74 -4.55 -0.64
CA TRP A 43 1.22 -5.05 0.66
C TRP A 43 0.71 -4.20 1.82
N VAL A 44 0.76 -2.86 1.69
CA VAL A 44 0.24 -1.96 2.73
C VAL A 44 -1.27 -2.16 2.89
N MET A 45 -2.02 -2.22 1.78
CA MET A 45 -3.48 -2.44 1.84
C MET A 45 -3.88 -3.75 2.51
N GLU A 46 -3.10 -4.81 2.27
CA GLU A 46 -3.32 -6.13 2.88
C GLU A 46 -2.96 -6.16 4.37
N ARG A 47 -1.81 -5.57 4.73
CA ARG A 47 -1.27 -5.67 6.10
C ARG A 47 -1.87 -4.64 7.06
N GLN A 48 -2.23 -3.46 6.57
CA GLN A 48 -2.89 -2.42 7.35
C GLN A 48 -4.41 -2.65 7.40
N CYS A 49 -4.81 -3.78 7.98
CA CYS A 49 -6.21 -4.14 8.19
C CYS A 49 -6.44 -4.78 9.56
N VAL A 50 -7.70 -4.94 9.93
CA VAL A 50 -8.11 -5.78 11.06
C VAL A 50 -8.47 -7.15 10.51
N LYS A 51 -7.80 -8.19 11.00
CA LYS A 51 -8.04 -9.58 10.57
C LYS A 51 -7.94 -10.52 11.75
N THR A 52 -8.98 -11.33 11.92
CA THR A 52 -9.00 -12.42 12.89
C THR A 52 -8.64 -13.72 12.19
N ASP A 53 -7.64 -14.42 12.71
CA ASP A 53 -7.36 -15.78 12.27
C ASP A 53 -8.47 -16.73 12.75
N LYS A 54 -9.00 -17.55 11.83
CA LYS A 54 -10.17 -18.40 12.12
C LYS A 54 -9.83 -19.57 13.03
N ALA A 55 -8.62 -20.10 12.95
CA ALA A 55 -8.22 -21.28 13.70
C ALA A 55 -7.90 -20.93 15.15
N SER A 56 -7.11 -19.88 15.37
CA SER A 56 -6.69 -19.44 16.71
C SER A 56 -7.65 -18.45 17.38
N GLY A 57 -8.50 -17.76 16.60
CA GLY A 57 -9.33 -16.65 17.10
C GLY A 57 -8.54 -15.38 17.41
N ILE A 58 -7.23 -15.33 17.13
CA ILE A 58 -6.38 -14.17 17.43
C ILE A 58 -6.66 -13.06 16.40
N THR A 59 -7.03 -11.88 16.90
CA THR A 59 -7.24 -10.68 16.08
C THR A 59 -5.94 -9.89 15.95
N ASN A 60 -5.48 -9.73 14.72
CA ASN A 60 -4.45 -8.78 14.35
C ASN A 60 -5.14 -7.45 13.96
N ASP A 61 -4.95 -6.41 14.76
CA ASP A 61 -5.46 -5.07 14.52
C ASP A 61 -4.31 -4.09 14.33
N ALA A 62 -4.08 -3.67 13.08
CA ALA A 62 -3.04 -2.72 12.73
C ALA A 62 -3.20 -1.34 13.40
N ASN A 63 -4.42 -0.95 13.80
CA ASN A 63 -4.65 0.34 14.48
C ASN A 63 -4.07 0.33 15.89
N ARG A 64 -3.97 -0.83 16.54
CA ARG A 64 -3.33 -0.95 17.85
C ARG A 64 -1.86 -0.57 17.78
N TYR A 65 -1.13 -1.04 16.77
CA TYR A 65 0.26 -0.65 16.56
C TYR A 65 0.41 0.86 16.33
N ALA A 66 -0.49 1.44 15.52
CA ALA A 66 -0.51 2.87 15.24
C ALA A 66 -0.68 3.72 16.51
N ILE A 67 -1.52 3.29 17.45
CA ILE A 67 -1.81 4.01 18.69
C ILE A 67 -0.78 3.69 19.78
N GLU A 68 -0.55 2.41 20.06
CA GLU A 68 0.23 1.92 21.20
C GLU A 68 1.75 2.04 20.98
N THR A 69 2.23 1.89 19.74
CA THR A 69 3.67 1.89 19.43
C THR A 69 4.11 3.14 18.69
N VAL A 70 3.39 3.54 17.64
CA VAL A 70 3.78 4.72 16.84
C VAL A 70 3.31 6.03 17.48
N GLY A 71 2.23 6.00 18.27
CA GLY A 71 1.63 7.21 18.84
C GLY A 71 0.95 8.11 17.80
N ASN A 72 0.62 7.59 16.61
CA ASN A 72 -0.05 8.32 15.53
C ASN A 72 -1.20 7.47 14.97
N PRO A 73 -2.48 7.79 15.30
CA PRO A 73 -3.63 7.09 14.75
C PRO A 73 -3.75 7.15 13.21
N ALA A 74 -3.18 8.18 12.57
CA ALA A 74 -3.17 8.31 11.11
C ALA A 74 -2.07 7.48 10.44
N TYR A 75 -1.20 6.80 11.21
CA TYR A 75 -0.04 6.08 10.69
C TYR A 75 -0.35 5.14 9.51
N PRO A 76 -1.41 4.31 9.50
CA PRO A 76 -1.69 3.44 8.36
C PRO A 76 -1.99 4.21 7.06
N LEU A 77 -2.65 5.36 7.18
CA LEU A 77 -2.96 6.25 6.06
C LEU A 77 -1.69 6.97 5.58
N ASP A 78 -0.88 7.48 6.50
CA ASP A 78 0.38 8.15 6.19
C ASP A 78 1.39 7.19 5.57
N LEU A 79 1.44 5.95 6.06
CA LEU A 79 2.28 4.89 5.52
C LEU A 79 1.94 4.61 4.06
N PHE A 80 0.65 4.47 3.74
CA PHE A 80 0.22 4.24 2.36
C PHE A 80 0.64 5.40 1.44
N GLN A 81 0.44 6.65 1.87
CA GLN A 81 0.86 7.84 1.12
C GLN A 81 2.38 7.90 0.90
N ARG A 82 3.18 7.62 1.94
CA ARG A 82 4.64 7.58 1.83
C ARG A 82 5.10 6.48 0.89
N VAL A 83 4.43 5.32 0.91
CA VAL A 83 4.76 4.20 0.03
C VAL A 83 4.44 4.52 -1.45
N ILE A 84 3.44 5.36 -1.75
CA ILE A 84 3.26 5.91 -3.11
C ILE A 84 4.53 6.62 -3.58
N THR A 85 5.05 7.56 -2.78
CA THR A 85 6.26 8.32 -3.12
C THR A 85 7.48 7.40 -3.21
N VAL A 86 7.66 6.48 -2.26
CA VAL A 86 8.76 5.51 -2.28
C VAL A 86 8.72 4.69 -3.56
N SER A 87 7.56 4.20 -3.99
CA SER A 87 7.43 3.44 -5.24
C SER A 87 7.87 4.26 -6.45
N LEU A 88 7.40 5.50 -6.58
CA LEU A 88 7.72 6.37 -7.71
C LEU A 88 9.22 6.71 -7.76
N GLU A 89 9.81 7.10 -6.63
CA GLU A 89 11.24 7.42 -6.57
C GLU A 89 12.10 6.17 -6.78
N THR A 90 11.66 5.00 -6.31
CA THR A 90 12.37 3.75 -6.56
C THR A 90 12.38 3.42 -8.05
N MET A 91 11.23 3.51 -8.72
CA MET A 91 11.17 3.25 -10.16
C MET A 91 11.98 4.27 -10.97
N LYS A 92 12.02 5.54 -10.54
CA LYS A 92 12.89 6.55 -11.14
C LYS A 92 14.37 6.18 -11.04
N ILE A 93 14.82 5.69 -9.88
CA ILE A 93 16.20 5.22 -9.69
C ILE A 93 16.48 3.99 -10.57
N VAL A 94 15.59 2.99 -10.55
CA VAL A 94 15.73 1.76 -11.34
C VAL A 94 15.81 2.07 -12.84
N ASN A 95 14.93 2.93 -13.34
CA ASN A 95 14.93 3.35 -14.75
C ASN A 95 16.15 4.21 -15.12
N GLY A 96 16.80 4.81 -14.14
CA GLY A 96 18.03 5.58 -14.30
C GLY A 96 19.32 4.76 -14.19
N LEU A 97 19.24 3.45 -13.92
CA LEU A 97 20.42 2.59 -13.88
C LEU A 97 21.08 2.49 -15.27
N PRO A 98 22.42 2.39 -15.34
CA PRO A 98 23.09 2.15 -16.61
C PRO A 98 22.66 0.82 -17.21
N LYS A 99 22.80 0.69 -18.53
CA LYS A 99 22.60 -0.61 -19.18
C LYS A 99 23.55 -1.63 -18.57
N LEU A 100 23.04 -2.85 -18.40
CA LEU A 100 23.85 -3.97 -17.94
C LEU A 100 24.89 -4.28 -19.03
N ASP A 101 26.15 -4.09 -18.67
CA ASP A 101 27.29 -4.48 -19.49
C ASP A 101 27.75 -5.87 -19.04
N ILE A 102 27.72 -6.84 -19.95
CA ILE A 102 28.15 -8.21 -19.69
C ILE A 102 29.17 -8.56 -20.78
N ASP A 103 30.44 -8.64 -20.37
CA ASP A 103 31.54 -9.17 -21.19
C ASP A 103 31.50 -10.72 -21.23
#